data_AF-A0A0N0JW84-F1
#
_entry.id   AF-A0A0N0JW84-F1
#
_cell.length_a   1.000
_cell.length_b   1.000
_cell.length_c   1.000
_cell.angle_alpha   90.00
_cell.angle_beta   90.00
_cell.angle_gamma   90.00
#
_symmetry.space_group_name_H-M   'P 1'
#
loop_
_entity.id
_entity.type
_entity.pdbx_description
1 polymer ?
#
loop_
_entity_poly.entity_id
_entity_poly.type
_entity_poly.pdbx_seq_one_letter_code
_entity_poly.pdbx_strand_id
1 'polypeptide(L)'
;MQLTNLDAGVALPLPDDLLWSDEHAWSPAVASTSYLITGALLIQSATRQAGRPITLVGAPDMAWVTRATVEQLRAWAAIPVGNATGRFVLSFNDGRTFTVAFRHAETAIEAEPVLGIPARADSDFYRLTLRFLEI
;
A
#
# COMPACT_ATOMS: atom_id res chain seq x y z
N MET A 1 -5.38 -6.48 -11.00
CA MET A 1 -4.50 -6.37 -9.83
C MET A 1 -5.14 -7.19 -8.71
N GLN A 2 -4.38 -7.71 -7.76
CA GLN A 2 -4.96 -8.48 -6.66
C GLN A 2 -4.16 -8.33 -5.36
N LEU A 3 -4.86 -8.41 -4.24
CA LEU A 3 -4.28 -8.49 -2.90
C LEU A 3 -4.63 -9.84 -2.29
N THR A 4 -3.63 -10.64 -1.97
CA THR A 4 -3.82 -11.99 -1.41
C THR A 4 -3.38 -12.02 0.05
N ASN A 5 -4.26 -12.46 0.95
CA ASN A 5 -3.92 -12.67 2.35
C ASN A 5 -3.06 -13.94 2.48
N LEU A 6 -1.83 -13.79 3.00
CA LEU A 6 -0.88 -14.91 3.09
C LEU A 6 -1.24 -15.94 4.16
N ASP A 7 -2.03 -15.56 5.17
CA ASP A 7 -2.47 -16.45 6.24
C ASP A 7 -3.67 -17.30 5.78
N ALA A 8 -4.68 -16.65 5.21
CA ALA A 8 -5.92 -17.31 4.79
C ALA A 8 -5.88 -17.88 3.36
N GLY A 9 -4.92 -17.48 2.53
CA GLY A 9 -4.86 -17.83 1.10
C GLY A 9 -5.96 -17.21 0.24
N VAL A 10 -6.71 -16.25 0.79
CA VAL A 10 -7.85 -15.60 0.10
C VAL A 10 -7.34 -14.43 -0.73
N ALA A 11 -7.70 -14.40 -2.01
CA ALA A 11 -7.40 -13.31 -2.93
C ALA A 11 -8.59 -12.36 -3.07
N LEU A 12 -8.31 -11.05 -3.01
CA LEU A 12 -9.27 -9.98 -3.26
C LEU A 12 -8.83 -9.23 -4.52
N PRO A 13 -9.63 -9.23 -5.61
CA PRO A 13 -9.30 -8.47 -6.80
C PRO A 13 -9.35 -6.97 -6.50
N LEU A 14 -8.36 -6.25 -7.00
CA LEU A 14 -8.30 -4.79 -6.97
C LEU A 14 -8.41 -4.26 -8.41
N PRO A 15 -9.02 -3.08 -8.61
CA PRO A 15 -9.07 -2.45 -9.92
C PRO A 15 -7.65 -2.23 -10.48
N ASP A 16 -7.49 -2.43 -11.78
CA ASP A 16 -6.21 -2.21 -12.47
C ASP A 16 -5.86 -0.73 -12.63
N ASP A 17 -6.86 0.14 -12.56
CA ASP A 17 -6.71 1.59 -12.76
C ASP A 17 -6.20 2.32 -11.50
N LEU A 18 -5.80 1.59 -10.45
CA LEU A 18 -5.17 2.16 -9.26
C LEU A 18 -3.76 2.67 -9.58
N LEU A 19 -3.55 3.97 -9.46
CA LEU A 19 -2.27 4.62 -9.74
C LEU A 19 -1.31 4.49 -8.55
N TRP A 20 -0.11 3.95 -8.79
CA TRP A 20 0.97 3.97 -7.81
C TRP A 20 1.63 5.36 -7.76
N SER A 21 1.19 6.22 -6.86
CA SER A 21 1.57 7.64 -6.84
C SER A 21 3.01 7.91 -6.37
N ASP A 22 3.58 7.03 -5.55
CA ASP A 22 4.92 7.13 -4.99
C ASP A 22 5.93 6.12 -5.57
N GLU A 23 5.63 5.53 -6.74
CA GLU A 23 6.41 4.45 -7.36
C GLU A 23 7.91 4.75 -7.47
N HIS A 24 8.24 5.98 -7.87
CA HIS A 24 9.60 6.45 -8.11
C HIS A 24 10.12 7.39 -7.01
N ALA A 25 9.35 7.62 -5.95
CA ALA A 25 9.73 8.52 -4.86
C ALA A 25 10.69 7.86 -3.84
N TRP A 26 10.75 6.53 -3.82
CA TRP A 26 11.59 5.76 -2.90
C TRP A 26 12.89 5.29 -3.55
N SER A 27 13.99 5.34 -2.79
CA SER A 27 15.28 4.78 -3.17
C SER A 27 15.75 3.75 -2.15
N PRO A 28 16.30 2.59 -2.59
CA PRO A 28 16.90 1.61 -1.71
C PRO A 28 18.23 2.09 -1.13
N ALA A 29 18.98 2.92 -1.88
CA ALA A 29 20.24 3.48 -1.42
C ALA A 29 19.98 4.68 -0.51
N VAL A 30 20.60 4.66 0.68
CA VAL A 30 20.61 5.78 1.63
C VAL A 30 22.05 6.16 1.94
N ALA A 31 22.30 7.45 2.14
CA ALA A 31 23.60 7.93 2.57
C ALA A 31 23.45 9.05 3.61
N SER A 32 24.42 9.13 4.51
CA SER A 32 24.64 10.26 5.41
C SER A 32 26.02 10.84 5.15
N THR A 33 26.10 12.17 5.10
CA THR A 33 27.34 12.90 4.84
C THR A 33 27.72 13.77 6.03
N SER A 34 29.00 13.76 6.39
CA SER A 34 29.54 14.62 7.44
C SER A 34 30.99 14.99 7.14
N TYR A 35 31.52 15.99 7.83
CA TYR A 35 32.93 16.36 7.73
C TYR A 35 33.66 15.97 9.02
N LEU A 36 34.88 15.44 8.88
CA LEU A 36 35.78 15.21 10.00
C LEU A 36 36.39 16.53 10.48
N ILE A 37 37.01 16.54 11.68
CA ILE A 37 37.71 17.72 12.21
C ILE A 37 38.84 18.21 11.29
N THR A 38 39.37 17.33 10.45
CA THR A 38 40.39 17.63 9.43
C THR A 38 39.82 18.25 8.15
N GLY A 39 38.49 18.36 8.01
CA GLY A 39 37.81 18.82 6.80
C GLY A 39 37.60 17.76 5.72
N ALA A 40 38.01 16.50 5.96
CA ALA A 40 37.72 15.41 5.04
C ALA A 40 36.21 15.04 5.04
N LEU A 41 35.66 14.78 3.85
CA LEU A 41 34.26 14.35 3.68
C LEU A 41 34.13 12.86 4.01
N LEU A 42 33.26 12.54 4.96
CA LEU A 42 32.81 11.20 5.29
C LEU A 42 31.44 10.95 4.67
N ILE A 43 31.33 9.88 3.88
CA ILE A 43 30.06 9.41 3.31
C ILE A 43 29.82 8.01 3.85
N GLN A 44 28.74 7.83 4.60
CA GLN A 44 28.27 6.53 5.05
C GLN A 44 27.08 6.13 4.19
N SER A 45 27.17 5.03 3.45
CA SER A 45 26.12 4.57 2.54
C SER A 45 25.71 3.12 2.84
N ALA A 46 24.43 2.82 2.65
CA ALA A 46 23.85 1.50 2.86
C ALA A 46 22.59 1.29 2.01
N THR A 47 22.09 0.06 1.99
CA THR A 47 20.84 -0.33 1.31
C THR A 47 19.75 -0.66 2.32
N ARG A 48 18.59 -0.02 2.20
CA ARG A 48 17.38 -0.36 2.96
C ARG A 48 16.93 -1.78 2.61
N GLN A 49 16.65 -2.59 3.62
CA GLN A 49 16.24 -4.00 3.44
C GLN A 49 14.73 -4.15 3.20
N ALA A 50 13.93 -3.22 3.72
CA ALA A 50 12.47 -3.19 3.61
C ALA A 50 11.96 -1.76 3.81
N GLY A 51 10.64 -1.56 3.77
CA GLY A 51 10.00 -0.29 4.10
C GLY A 51 9.78 0.61 2.90
N ARG A 52 9.67 0.06 1.68
CA ARG A 52 9.25 0.84 0.52
C ARG A 52 7.75 1.17 0.64
N PRO A 53 7.35 2.44 0.64
CA PRO A 53 5.93 2.81 0.62
C PRO A 53 5.34 2.47 -0.75
N ILE A 54 4.11 1.96 -0.73
CA ILE A 54 3.30 1.74 -1.92
C ILE A 54 1.95 2.41 -1.69
N THR A 55 1.71 3.53 -2.36
CA THR A 55 0.46 4.27 -2.27
C THR A 55 -0.31 4.15 -3.58
N LEU A 56 -1.45 3.44 -3.53
CA LEU A 56 -2.35 3.22 -4.65
C LEU A 56 -3.54 4.15 -4.54
N VAL A 57 -3.74 5.00 -5.54
CA VAL A 57 -4.79 6.02 -5.57
C VAL A 57 -5.76 5.71 -6.70
N GLY A 58 -7.04 5.57 -6.38
CA GLY A 58 -8.13 5.53 -7.35
C GLY A 58 -8.51 6.95 -7.78
N ALA A 59 -8.54 7.21 -9.08
CA ALA A 59 -9.01 8.49 -9.58
C ALA A 59 -10.54 8.66 -9.37
N PRO A 60 -11.08 9.89 -9.41
CA PRO A 60 -12.50 10.13 -9.12
C PRO A 60 -13.48 9.36 -10.03
N ASP A 61 -13.09 9.11 -11.28
CA ASP A 61 -13.91 8.60 -12.37
C ASP A 61 -13.60 7.14 -12.77
N MET A 62 -12.61 6.50 -12.14
CA MET A 62 -12.21 5.11 -12.40
C MET A 62 -11.78 4.39 -11.11
N ALA A 63 -11.38 3.12 -11.21
CA ALA A 63 -10.93 2.31 -10.07
C ALA A 63 -11.96 2.17 -8.92
N TRP A 64 -13.26 2.14 -9.24
CA TRP A 64 -14.29 1.97 -8.23
C TRP A 64 -14.34 0.53 -7.71
N VAL A 65 -14.61 0.41 -6.41
CA VAL A 65 -14.87 -0.88 -5.76
C VAL A 65 -16.21 -0.86 -5.06
N THR A 66 -16.74 -2.05 -4.79
CA THR A 66 -17.96 -2.19 -3.99
C THR A 66 -17.67 -1.93 -2.51
N ARG A 67 -18.69 -1.51 -1.75
CA ARG A 67 -18.62 -1.37 -0.30
C ARG A 67 -18.15 -2.65 0.39
N ALA A 68 -18.60 -3.82 -0.08
CA ALA A 68 -18.15 -5.12 0.44
C ALA A 68 -16.61 -5.29 0.32
N THR A 69 -16.02 -4.87 -0.80
CA THR A 69 -14.57 -4.85 -0.98
C THR A 69 -13.88 -3.94 0.04
N VAL A 70 -14.44 -2.76 0.29
CA VAL A 70 -13.92 -1.81 1.30
C VAL A 70 -13.96 -2.43 2.70
N GLU A 71 -15.08 -3.07 3.06
CA GLU A 71 -15.24 -3.71 4.36
C GLU A 71 -14.27 -4.88 4.54
N GLN A 72 -14.05 -5.69 3.50
CA GLN A 72 -13.04 -6.76 3.50
C GLN A 72 -11.62 -6.21 3.69
N LEU A 73 -11.27 -5.13 3.00
CA LEU A 73 -9.97 -4.46 3.17
C LEU A 73 -9.81 -3.91 4.59
N ARG A 74 -10.85 -3.32 5.18
CA ARG A 74 -10.84 -2.85 6.57
C ARG A 74 -10.66 -4.00 7.56
N ALA A 75 -11.33 -5.13 7.33
CA ALA A 75 -11.17 -6.32 8.16
C ALA A 75 -9.72 -6.85 8.09
N TRP A 76 -9.11 -6.85 6.91
CA TRP A 76 -7.71 -7.23 6.73
C TRP A 76 -6.73 -6.24 7.35
N ALA A 77 -6.99 -4.94 7.24
CA ALA A 77 -6.18 -3.90 7.87
C ALA A 77 -6.30 -3.90 9.40
N ALA A 78 -7.35 -4.49 9.97
CA ALA A 78 -7.46 -4.65 11.42
C ALA A 78 -6.56 -5.77 11.98
N ILE A 79 -5.92 -6.58 11.13
CA ILE A 79 -5.04 -7.67 11.54
C ILE A 79 -3.62 -7.12 11.78
N PRO A 80 -3.08 -7.18 13.00
CA PRO A 80 -1.73 -6.72 13.28
C PRO A 80 -0.68 -7.52 12.51
N VAL A 81 0.38 -6.83 12.07
CA VAL A 81 1.53 -7.44 11.40
C VAL A 81 2.28 -8.31 12.39
N GLY A 82 2.34 -9.61 12.11
CA GLY A 82 3.09 -10.61 12.86
C GLY A 82 4.06 -11.39 11.97
N ASN A 83 4.55 -12.52 12.46
CA ASN A 83 5.38 -13.42 11.65
C ASN A 83 4.56 -14.14 10.55
N ALA A 84 3.29 -14.44 10.83
CA ALA A 84 2.40 -15.15 9.91
C ALA A 84 1.16 -14.32 9.51
N THR A 85 0.71 -13.39 10.35
CA THR A 85 -0.53 -12.62 10.15
C THR A 85 -0.25 -11.18 9.68
N GLY A 86 -1.26 -10.54 9.09
CA GLY A 86 -1.18 -9.14 8.67
C GLY A 86 -0.21 -8.89 7.51
N ARG A 87 0.10 -9.93 6.74
CA ARG A 87 0.96 -9.89 5.54
C ARG A 87 0.16 -10.30 4.32
N PHE A 88 0.40 -9.62 3.21
CA PHE A 88 -0.33 -9.81 1.98
C PHE A 88 0.62 -9.82 0.79
N VAL A 89 0.24 -10.48 -0.30
CA VAL A 89 0.91 -10.36 -1.58
C VAL A 89 0.08 -9.44 -2.46
N LEU A 90 0.66 -8.32 -2.86
CA LEU A 90 0.11 -7.41 -3.86
C LEU A 90 0.68 -7.79 -5.22
N SER A 91 -0.17 -8.22 -6.15
CA SER A 91 0.20 -8.56 -7.53
C SER A 91 -0.37 -7.55 -8.52
N PHE A 92 0.52 -6.98 -9.33
CA PHE A 92 0.19 -6.08 -10.43
C PHE A 92 -0.07 -6.87 -11.72
N ASN A 93 -0.76 -6.24 -12.68
CA ASN A 93 -1.09 -6.87 -13.97
C ASN A 93 0.15 -7.08 -14.88
N ASP A 94 1.23 -6.35 -14.61
CA ASP A 94 2.52 -6.49 -15.30
C ASP A 94 3.41 -7.62 -14.73
N GLY A 95 2.90 -8.38 -13.76
CA GLY A 95 3.58 -9.51 -13.13
C GLY A 95 4.45 -9.14 -11.92
N ARG A 96 4.58 -7.85 -11.56
CA ARG A 96 5.28 -7.45 -10.33
C ARG A 96 4.50 -7.89 -9.10
N THR A 97 5.20 -8.41 -8.11
CA THR A 97 4.61 -8.85 -6.84
C THR A 97 5.40 -8.30 -5.66
N PHE A 98 4.69 -7.82 -4.64
CA PHE A 98 5.28 -7.29 -3.42
C PHE A 98 4.65 -7.94 -2.20
N THR A 99 5.46 -8.32 -1.22
CA THR A 99 4.97 -8.68 0.11
C THR A 99 4.75 -7.39 0.88
N VAL A 100 3.52 -7.17 1.33
CA VAL A 100 3.11 -5.90 1.91
C VAL A 100 2.34 -6.07 3.21
N ALA A 101 2.38 -5.02 4.02
CA ALA A 101 1.46 -4.79 5.12
C ALA A 101 0.77 -3.44 4.97
N PHE A 102 -0.38 -3.27 5.63
CA PHE A 102 -1.06 -1.98 5.68
C PHE A 102 -0.22 -0.94 6.45
N ARG A 103 -0.04 0.24 5.87
CA ARG A 103 0.78 1.32 6.45
C ARG A 103 -0.04 2.15 7.43
N HIS A 104 -0.08 1.73 8.70
CA HIS A 104 -0.88 2.38 9.76
C HIS A 104 -0.27 3.65 10.38
N ALA A 105 0.99 3.98 10.07
CA ALA A 105 1.57 5.28 10.45
C ALA A 105 0.81 6.46 9.81
N GLU A 106 0.09 6.18 8.71
CA GLU A 106 -0.86 7.05 8.04
C GLU A 106 -2.23 6.36 7.97
N THR A 107 -3.22 7.00 7.35
CA THR A 107 -4.50 6.36 7.04
C THR A 107 -4.31 5.27 5.98
N ALA A 108 -4.19 4.03 6.42
CA ALA A 108 -3.93 2.87 5.56
C ALA A 108 -4.97 2.69 4.43
N ILE A 109 -6.24 3.01 4.72
CA ILE A 109 -7.35 2.91 3.77
C ILE A 109 -8.19 4.18 3.89
N GLU A 110 -8.24 4.95 2.82
CA GLU A 110 -9.25 6.00 2.64
C GLU A 110 -10.28 5.49 1.64
N ALA A 111 -11.56 5.68 1.95
CA ALA A 111 -12.66 5.21 1.13
C ALA A 111 -13.76 6.26 1.14
N GLU A 112 -14.19 6.70 -0.04
CA GLU A 112 -15.23 7.71 -0.19
C GLU A 112 -16.31 7.25 -1.18
N PRO A 113 -17.61 7.39 -0.87
CA PRO A 113 -18.68 7.03 -1.79
C PRO A 113 -18.61 7.87 -3.06
N VAL A 114 -18.70 7.21 -4.23
CA VAL A 114 -18.61 7.90 -5.53
C VAL A 114 -19.74 8.92 -5.71
N LEU A 115 -20.95 8.58 -5.25
CA LEU A 115 -22.13 9.44 -5.37
C LEU A 115 -22.16 10.61 -4.35
N GLY A 116 -21.20 10.68 -3.43
CA GLY A 116 -21.16 11.73 -2.40
C GLY A 116 -22.33 11.68 -1.38
N ILE A 117 -23.12 10.61 -1.40
CA ILE A 117 -24.22 10.34 -0.46
C ILE A 117 -23.91 9.12 0.38
N PRO A 118 -24.56 8.94 1.54
CA PRO A 118 -24.38 7.74 2.35
C PRO A 118 -24.72 6.47 1.58
N ALA A 119 -23.70 5.69 1.23
CA ALA A 119 -23.82 4.35 0.68
C ALA A 119 -24.23 3.37 1.80
N ARG A 120 -25.26 2.57 1.55
CA ARG A 120 -25.88 1.64 2.51
C ARG A 120 -25.84 0.19 2.03
N ALA A 121 -25.77 -0.04 0.73
CA ALA A 121 -25.75 -1.36 0.14
C ALA A 121 -24.30 -1.81 -0.09
N ASP A 122 -24.08 -3.12 0.00
CA ASP A 122 -22.78 -3.73 -0.25
C ASP A 122 -22.27 -3.51 -1.68
N SER A 123 -23.19 -3.31 -2.62
CA SER A 123 -22.92 -3.02 -4.03
C SER A 123 -22.61 -1.56 -4.33
N ASP A 124 -22.71 -0.66 -3.34
CA ASP A 124 -22.47 0.76 -3.57
C ASP A 124 -20.99 1.01 -3.87
N PHE A 125 -20.72 1.95 -4.79
CA PHE A 125 -19.38 2.21 -5.27
C PHE A 125 -18.62 3.22 -4.41
N TYR A 126 -17.37 2.89 -4.16
CA TYR A 126 -16.39 3.70 -3.45
C TYR A 126 -15.13 3.89 -4.31
N ARG A 127 -14.53 5.07 -4.19
CA ARG A 127 -13.13 5.27 -4.58
C ARG A 127 -12.23 4.98 -3.39
N LEU A 128 -11.03 4.51 -3.65
CA LEU A 128 -10.08 4.10 -2.63
C LEU A 128 -8.72 4.77 -2.79
N THR A 129 -8.11 5.06 -1.65
CA THR A 129 -6.65 5.21 -1.55
C THR A 129 -6.15 4.15 -0.57
N LEU A 130 -5.25 3.29 -1.04
CA LEU A 130 -4.63 2.23 -0.25
C LEU A 130 -3.16 2.55 -0.03
N ARG A 131 -2.72 2.48 1.23
CA ARG A 131 -1.34 2.71 1.62
C ARG A 131 -0.77 1.45 2.23
N PHE A 132 0.27 0.94 1.58
CA PHE A 132 1.01 -0.23 1.98
C PHE A 132 2.47 0.11 2.28
N LEU A 133 3.12 -0.83 2.96
CA LEU A 133 4.55 -0.88 3.19
C LEU A 133 5.06 -2.24 2.72
N GLU A 134 6.07 -2.24 1.86
CA GLU A 134 6.80 -3.45 1.47
C GLU A 134 7.63 -3.96 2.66
N ILE A 135 7.49 -5.25 2.99
CA ILE A 135 8.11 -5.89 4.18
C ILE A 135 8.88 -7.16 3.84
#